data_AF-A0A955WZ15-F1
#
_entry.id   AF-A0A955WZ15-F1
#
_cell.length_a   1.000
_cell.length_b   1.000
_cell.length_c   1.000
_cell.angle_alpha   90.00
_cell.angle_beta   90.00
_cell.angle_gamma   90.00
#
_symmetry.space_group_name_H-M   'P 1'
#
loop_
_entity.id
_entity.type
_entity.pdbx_description
1 polymer ?
#
loop_
_entity_poly.entity_id
_entity_poly.type
_entity_poly.pdbx_seq_one_letter_code
_entity_poly.pdbx_strand_id
1 'polypeptide(L)'
;MSATLTVESRDLALELHRLLRDMDPARWRDDLQSHFKERLAQLQARIQQALEHMPRERLATVHSRLMEVARFIEEHTPNPHMTGADAKAAWQQFRERLLPAYERLAAGLRVHKVHVPSLRPTNYARNLFHVSWALGVLVLIEAVITLPQQRWFTGAFMIYAWGTEALRRASPTFNDQVMRLYGKVAHPHEWHRLNSATWYVTALLILSWTCPTMVSAVAVAVLGFADPAAALIGRRFGKHKLVNGRSLEGTLTFTAVGTLVGFGLLAGFHGLPWGTALLAAAAAAVPAALAELFSGRIDDNFSIPLAAAVGAGLALGVWV
;
A
#
# COMPACT_ATOMS: atom_id res chain seq x y z
N MET A 1 0.72 -22.40 -25.21
CA MET A 1 -0.56 -22.42 -24.45
C MET A 1 -0.49 -21.68 -23.12
N SER A 2 0.39 -22.04 -22.17
CA SER A 2 0.42 -21.39 -20.84
C SER A 2 0.63 -19.86 -20.88
N ALA A 3 1.45 -19.35 -21.81
CA ALA A 3 1.70 -17.91 -21.96
C ALA A 3 0.53 -17.16 -22.63
N THR A 4 -0.22 -17.84 -23.50
CA THR A 4 -1.36 -17.25 -24.22
C THR A 4 -2.52 -17.00 -23.27
N LEU A 5 -2.80 -17.97 -22.38
CA LEU A 5 -3.88 -17.88 -21.39
C LEU A 5 -3.59 -16.85 -20.28
N THR A 6 -2.32 -16.66 -19.92
CA THR A 6 -1.93 -15.59 -18.98
C THR A 6 -2.06 -14.21 -19.60
N VAL A 7 -1.78 -14.05 -20.90
CA VAL A 7 -2.03 -12.80 -21.64
C VAL A 7 -3.54 -12.53 -21.72
N GLU A 8 -4.34 -13.52 -22.09
CA GLU A 8 -5.80 -13.38 -22.17
C GLU A 8 -6.41 -13.00 -20.81
N SER A 9 -6.01 -13.67 -19.73
CA SER A 9 -6.47 -13.35 -18.37
C SER A 9 -6.05 -11.93 -17.93
N ARG A 10 -4.87 -11.47 -18.37
CA ARG A 10 -4.41 -10.09 -18.14
C ARG A 10 -5.31 -9.09 -18.86
N ASP A 11 -5.65 -9.35 -20.12
CA ASP A 11 -6.47 -8.45 -20.92
C ASP A 11 -7.89 -8.31 -20.37
N LEU A 12 -8.50 -9.43 -19.95
CA LEU A 12 -9.79 -9.44 -19.24
C LEU A 12 -9.74 -8.59 -17.97
N ALA A 13 -8.68 -8.76 -17.16
CA ALA A 13 -8.50 -7.96 -15.95
C ALA A 13 -8.23 -6.48 -16.25
N LEU A 14 -7.50 -6.14 -17.31
CA LEU A 14 -7.28 -4.74 -17.72
C LEU A 14 -8.55 -4.07 -18.24
N GLU A 15 -9.42 -4.82 -18.90
CA GLU A 15 -10.71 -4.32 -19.36
C GLU A 15 -11.68 -4.09 -18.20
N LEU A 16 -11.80 -5.06 -17.29
CA LEU A 16 -12.57 -4.91 -16.06
C LEU A 16 -12.08 -3.72 -15.22
N HIS A 17 -10.75 -3.54 -15.14
CA HIS A 17 -10.14 -2.39 -14.49
C HIS A 17 -10.62 -1.05 -15.10
N ARG A 18 -10.60 -0.94 -16.43
CA ARG A 18 -11.04 0.28 -17.13
C ARG A 18 -12.51 0.53 -16.86
N LEU A 19 -13.37 -0.50 -16.94
CA LEU A 19 -14.81 -0.38 -16.64
C LEU A 19 -15.06 0.15 -15.24
N LEU A 20 -14.46 -0.48 -14.22
CA LEU A 20 -14.61 -0.04 -12.83
C LEU A 20 -14.06 1.37 -12.60
N ARG A 21 -13.02 1.78 -13.34
CA ARG A 21 -12.49 3.15 -13.29
C ARG A 21 -13.43 4.17 -13.95
N ASP A 22 -14.07 3.80 -15.06
CA ASP A 22 -15.01 4.67 -15.77
C ASP A 22 -16.32 4.84 -14.96
N MET A 23 -16.69 3.85 -14.14
CA MET A 23 -17.81 3.90 -13.19
C MET A 23 -17.52 4.71 -11.91
N ASP A 24 -16.33 5.30 -11.76
CA ASP A 24 -15.97 6.08 -10.58
C ASP A 24 -16.82 7.36 -10.46
N PRO A 25 -17.32 7.73 -9.26
CA PRO A 25 -18.13 8.95 -9.08
C PRO A 25 -17.52 10.22 -9.64
N ALA A 26 -16.18 10.36 -9.57
CA ALA A 26 -15.46 11.53 -10.05
C ALA A 26 -15.27 11.53 -11.58
N ARG A 27 -15.53 10.40 -12.25
CA ARG A 27 -15.41 10.23 -13.71
C ARG A 27 -16.74 9.96 -14.40
N TRP A 28 -17.82 9.86 -13.62
CA TRP A 28 -19.16 9.58 -14.10
C TRP A 28 -19.59 10.58 -15.16
N ARG A 29 -20.13 10.07 -16.26
CA ARG A 29 -20.80 10.86 -17.29
C ARG A 29 -22.04 10.10 -17.76
N ASP A 30 -23.14 10.82 -17.94
CA ASP A 30 -24.44 10.20 -18.24
C ASP A 30 -24.46 9.52 -19.62
N ASP A 31 -23.62 9.97 -20.56
CA ASP A 31 -23.41 9.35 -21.87
C ASP A 31 -22.69 7.99 -21.81
N LEU A 32 -21.91 7.73 -20.75
CA LEU A 32 -21.20 6.45 -20.58
C LEU A 32 -22.09 5.33 -20.03
N GLN A 33 -23.21 5.67 -19.40
CA GLN A 33 -24.09 4.72 -18.74
C GLN A 33 -24.63 3.66 -19.72
N SER A 34 -25.06 4.09 -20.90
CA SER A 34 -25.60 3.22 -21.95
C SER A 34 -24.60 2.15 -22.40
N HIS A 35 -23.31 2.48 -22.39
CA HIS A 35 -22.23 1.60 -22.84
C HIS A 35 -21.73 0.63 -21.76
N PHE A 36 -21.99 0.88 -20.47
CA PHE A 36 -21.49 -0.01 -19.40
C PHE A 36 -22.08 -1.41 -19.49
N LYS A 37 -23.39 -1.53 -19.73
CA LYS A 37 -24.04 -2.84 -19.85
C LYS A 37 -23.49 -3.65 -21.02
N GLU A 38 -23.34 -3.02 -22.18
CA GLU A 38 -22.82 -3.68 -23.38
C GLU A 38 -21.39 -4.17 -23.17
N ARG A 39 -20.52 -3.32 -22.62
CA ARG A 39 -19.15 -3.70 -22.30
C ARG A 39 -19.07 -4.78 -21.22
N LEU A 40 -19.96 -4.77 -20.22
CA LEU A 40 -20.05 -5.84 -19.21
C LEU A 40 -20.50 -7.16 -19.83
N ALA A 41 -21.48 -7.15 -20.73
CA ALA A 41 -21.94 -8.35 -21.44
C ALA A 41 -20.83 -8.93 -22.33
N GLN A 42 -20.13 -8.08 -23.09
CA GLN A 42 -18.97 -8.49 -23.90
C GLN A 42 -17.85 -9.07 -23.02
N LEU A 43 -17.55 -8.42 -21.89
CA LEU A 43 -16.56 -8.90 -20.93
C LEU A 43 -16.98 -10.27 -20.34
N GLN A 44 -18.24 -10.43 -19.96
CA GLN A 44 -18.78 -11.69 -19.42
C GLN A 44 -18.65 -12.83 -20.43
N ALA A 45 -19.04 -12.61 -21.69
CA ALA A 45 -18.93 -13.62 -22.75
C ALA A 45 -17.46 -14.05 -22.97
N ARG A 46 -16.54 -13.08 -22.99
CA ARG A 46 -15.10 -13.38 -23.13
C ARG A 46 -14.53 -14.10 -21.91
N ILE A 47 -14.99 -13.78 -20.69
CA ILE A 47 -14.60 -14.52 -19.48
C ILE A 47 -15.08 -15.97 -19.58
N GLN A 48 -16.33 -16.21 -19.98
CA GLN A 48 -16.88 -17.57 -20.15
C GLN A 48 -16.07 -18.37 -21.18
N GLN A 49 -15.79 -17.78 -22.34
CA GLN A 49 -14.95 -18.41 -23.37
C GLN A 49 -13.55 -18.76 -22.84
N ALA A 50 -12.91 -17.84 -22.10
CA ALA A 50 -11.59 -18.09 -21.52
C ALA A 50 -11.62 -19.22 -20.47
N LEU A 51 -12.69 -19.31 -19.67
CA LEU A 51 -12.85 -20.36 -18.64
C LEU A 51 -12.97 -21.76 -19.25
N GLU A 52 -13.63 -21.91 -20.39
CA GLU A 52 -13.78 -23.20 -21.09
C GLU A 52 -12.43 -23.79 -21.54
N HIS A 53 -11.48 -22.92 -21.91
CA HIS A 53 -10.19 -23.32 -22.49
C HIS A 53 -9.04 -23.29 -21.47
N MET A 54 -9.30 -22.86 -20.23
CA MET A 54 -8.28 -22.69 -19.20
C MET A 54 -7.98 -24.00 -18.45
N PRO A 55 -6.71 -24.45 -18.38
CA PRO A 55 -6.32 -25.65 -17.67
C PRO A 55 -6.48 -25.45 -16.15
N ARG A 56 -7.36 -26.26 -15.54
CA ARG A 56 -7.79 -26.13 -14.15
C ARG A 56 -6.67 -26.27 -13.11
N GLU A 57 -5.61 -27.02 -13.40
CA GLU A 57 -4.56 -27.31 -12.40
C GLU A 57 -3.57 -26.15 -12.21
N ARG A 58 -3.06 -25.54 -13.30
CA ARG A 58 -2.01 -24.50 -13.20
C ARG A 58 -2.56 -23.11 -12.86
N LEU A 59 -3.82 -22.85 -13.21
CA LEU A 59 -4.46 -21.54 -13.05
C LEU A 59 -5.72 -21.64 -12.18
N ALA A 60 -5.82 -22.65 -11.30
CA ALA A 60 -6.99 -22.91 -10.46
C ALA A 60 -7.51 -21.65 -9.74
N THR A 61 -6.58 -20.88 -9.17
CA THR A 61 -6.92 -19.63 -8.48
C THR A 61 -7.48 -18.59 -9.44
N VAL A 62 -6.81 -18.32 -10.56
CA VAL A 62 -7.27 -17.34 -11.57
C VAL A 62 -8.63 -17.74 -12.14
N HIS A 63 -8.80 -19.02 -12.47
CA HIS A 63 -10.06 -19.60 -12.95
C HIS A 63 -11.19 -19.36 -11.94
N SER A 64 -10.99 -19.70 -10.66
CA SER A 64 -11.99 -19.46 -9.61
C SER A 64 -12.34 -17.97 -9.46
N ARG A 65 -11.38 -17.06 -9.60
CA ARG A 65 -11.63 -15.61 -9.52
C ARG A 65 -12.34 -15.06 -10.75
N LEU A 66 -12.03 -15.56 -11.95
CA LEU A 66 -12.77 -15.21 -13.17
C LEU A 66 -14.22 -15.68 -13.10
N MET A 67 -14.48 -16.89 -12.59
CA MET A 67 -15.84 -17.38 -12.35
C MET A 67 -16.60 -16.49 -11.36
N GLU A 68 -15.95 -16.09 -10.27
CA GLU A 68 -16.53 -15.20 -9.26
C GLU A 68 -16.94 -13.86 -9.86
N VAL A 69 -16.07 -13.26 -10.70
CA VAL A 69 -16.37 -12.03 -11.43
C VAL A 69 -17.54 -12.21 -12.41
N ALA A 70 -17.51 -13.28 -13.23
CA ALA A 70 -18.56 -13.53 -14.22
C ALA A 70 -19.94 -13.68 -13.55
N ARG A 71 -20.02 -14.48 -12.49
CA ARG A 71 -21.26 -14.67 -11.72
C ARG A 71 -21.74 -13.36 -11.11
N PHE A 72 -20.84 -12.56 -10.56
CA PHE A 72 -21.22 -11.27 -9.98
C PHE A 72 -21.82 -10.33 -11.03
N ILE A 73 -21.19 -10.23 -12.22
CA ILE A 73 -21.70 -9.41 -13.33
C ILE A 73 -23.10 -9.88 -13.72
N GLU A 74 -23.29 -11.18 -13.87
CA GLU A 74 -24.58 -11.77 -14.24
C GLU A 74 -25.71 -11.45 -13.24
N GLU A 75 -25.44 -11.63 -11.95
CA GLU A 75 -26.46 -11.52 -10.89
C GLU A 75 -26.77 -10.06 -10.50
N HIS A 76 -25.82 -9.14 -10.67
CA HIS A 76 -25.88 -7.82 -10.04
C HIS A 76 -25.84 -6.64 -11.01
N THR A 77 -25.77 -6.86 -12.33
CA THR A 77 -25.75 -5.74 -13.30
C THR A 77 -27.01 -4.87 -13.15
N PRO A 78 -26.87 -3.55 -12.92
CA PRO A 78 -28.01 -2.64 -12.78
C PRO A 78 -28.92 -2.58 -14.01
N ASN A 79 -30.20 -2.26 -13.80
CA ASN A 79 -31.16 -2.13 -14.89
C ASN A 79 -30.81 -0.94 -15.81
N PRO A 80 -30.66 -1.16 -17.13
CA PRO A 80 -30.29 -0.11 -18.08
C PRO A 80 -31.33 1.01 -18.24
N HIS A 81 -32.59 0.76 -17.88
CA HIS A 81 -33.67 1.74 -17.99
C HIS A 81 -33.73 2.72 -16.81
N MET A 82 -32.89 2.53 -15.78
CA MET A 82 -32.77 3.50 -14.69
C MET A 82 -32.15 4.78 -15.25
N THR A 83 -32.65 5.93 -14.81
CA THR A 83 -32.13 7.24 -15.23
C THR A 83 -31.88 8.14 -14.03
N GLY A 84 -31.10 9.20 -14.23
CA GLY A 84 -30.84 10.22 -13.20
C GLY A 84 -30.07 9.70 -11.98
N ALA A 85 -30.40 10.25 -10.81
CA ALA A 85 -29.68 9.99 -9.56
C ALA A 85 -29.71 8.52 -9.13
N ASP A 86 -30.83 7.83 -9.36
CA ASP A 86 -31.02 6.43 -8.98
C ASP A 86 -30.11 5.50 -9.80
N ALA A 87 -29.95 5.78 -11.09
CA ALA A 87 -29.03 5.06 -11.95
C ALA A 87 -27.58 5.19 -11.46
N LYS A 88 -27.16 6.44 -11.21
CA LYS A 88 -25.82 6.73 -10.70
C LYS A 88 -25.56 5.99 -9.37
N ALA A 89 -26.51 6.01 -8.44
CA ALA A 89 -26.40 5.32 -7.17
C ALA A 89 -26.28 3.79 -7.34
N ALA A 90 -27.12 3.19 -8.19
CA ALA A 90 -27.09 1.75 -8.47
C ALA A 90 -25.76 1.29 -9.09
N TRP A 91 -25.23 2.04 -10.07
CA TRP A 91 -23.94 1.75 -10.69
C TRP A 91 -22.76 1.96 -9.73
N GLN A 92 -22.83 2.95 -8.84
CA GLN A 92 -21.84 3.13 -7.79
C GLN A 92 -21.83 1.96 -6.80
N GLN A 93 -23.01 1.52 -6.34
CA GLN A 93 -23.14 0.38 -5.46
C GLN A 93 -22.65 -0.92 -6.12
N PHE A 94 -22.96 -1.11 -7.41
CA PHE A 94 -22.43 -2.22 -8.20
C PHE A 94 -20.90 -2.20 -8.25
N ARG A 95 -20.29 -1.05 -8.57
CA ARG A 95 -18.84 -0.88 -8.59
C ARG A 95 -18.21 -1.22 -7.24
N GLU A 96 -18.75 -0.70 -6.15
CA GLU A 96 -18.24 -0.95 -4.79
C GLU A 96 -18.24 -2.43 -4.43
N ARG A 97 -19.27 -3.17 -4.87
CA ARG A 97 -19.42 -4.60 -4.61
C ARG A 97 -18.60 -5.48 -5.56
N LEU A 98 -18.33 -5.05 -6.80
CA LEU A 98 -17.49 -5.77 -7.75
C LEU A 98 -15.99 -5.57 -7.50
N LEU A 99 -15.61 -4.42 -6.92
CA LEU A 99 -14.22 -4.05 -6.64
C LEU A 99 -13.41 -5.14 -5.88
N PRO A 100 -13.93 -5.78 -4.81
CA PRO A 100 -13.19 -6.82 -4.11
C PRO A 100 -12.95 -8.08 -4.96
N ALA A 101 -13.87 -8.45 -5.84
CA ALA A 101 -13.70 -9.59 -6.74
C ALA A 101 -12.62 -9.31 -7.80
N TYR A 102 -12.59 -8.09 -8.34
CA TYR A 102 -11.51 -7.62 -9.21
C TYR A 102 -10.14 -7.68 -8.50
N GLU A 103 -10.04 -7.19 -7.27
CA GLU A 103 -8.78 -7.21 -6.51
C GLU A 103 -8.30 -8.64 -6.21
N ARG A 104 -9.22 -9.57 -5.93
CA ARG A 104 -8.88 -11.00 -5.78
C ARG A 104 -8.35 -11.61 -7.08
N LEU A 105 -8.96 -11.28 -8.22
CA LEU A 105 -8.48 -11.67 -9.55
C LEU A 105 -7.07 -11.11 -9.81
N ALA A 106 -6.87 -9.82 -9.56
CA ALA A 106 -5.58 -9.15 -9.70
C ALA A 106 -4.50 -9.80 -8.82
N ALA A 107 -4.83 -10.17 -7.58
CA ALA A 107 -3.92 -10.88 -6.68
C ALA A 107 -3.57 -12.29 -7.21
N GLY A 108 -4.55 -13.04 -7.74
CA GLY A 108 -4.31 -14.34 -8.36
C GLY A 108 -3.36 -14.25 -9.57
N LEU A 109 -3.51 -13.22 -10.40
CA LEU A 109 -2.61 -12.98 -11.54
C LEU A 109 -1.18 -12.66 -11.11
N ARG A 110 -0.98 -11.91 -10.01
CA ARG A 110 0.35 -11.57 -9.49
C ARG A 110 1.16 -12.80 -9.05
N VAL A 111 0.51 -13.87 -8.58
CA VAL A 111 1.17 -15.14 -8.26
C VAL A 111 1.89 -15.71 -9.49
N HIS A 112 1.33 -15.49 -10.67
CA HIS A 112 1.90 -15.90 -11.95
C HIS A 112 2.75 -14.81 -12.62
N LYS A 113 3.22 -13.81 -11.85
CA LYS A 113 3.99 -12.64 -12.31
C LYS A 113 3.26 -11.76 -13.33
N VAL A 114 1.95 -11.93 -13.50
CA VAL A 114 1.11 -11.10 -14.37
C VAL A 114 0.66 -9.87 -13.58
N HIS A 115 1.19 -8.71 -13.96
CA HIS A 115 0.87 -7.46 -13.29
C HIS A 115 -0.34 -6.76 -13.93
N VAL A 116 -1.34 -6.48 -13.11
CA VAL A 116 -2.48 -5.62 -13.44
C VAL A 116 -2.64 -4.53 -12.37
N PRO A 117 -3.14 -3.33 -12.74
CA PRO A 117 -3.31 -2.23 -11.78
C PRO A 117 -4.25 -2.59 -10.63
N SER A 118 -4.20 -1.89 -9.48
CA SER A 118 -5.23 -2.00 -8.44
C SER A 118 -6.14 -0.78 -8.47
N LEU A 119 -7.40 -0.96 -8.08
CA LEU A 119 -8.40 0.09 -7.88
C LEU A 119 -8.70 0.32 -6.40
N ARG A 120 -7.99 -0.34 -5.49
CA ARG A 120 -8.13 -0.14 -4.04
C ARG A 120 -8.17 1.36 -3.71
N PRO A 121 -9.24 1.85 -3.06
CA PRO A 121 -9.39 3.25 -2.72
C PRO A 121 -8.25 3.69 -1.81
N THR A 122 -7.82 4.94 -1.96
CA THR A 122 -6.87 5.53 -1.04
C THR A 122 -7.51 5.58 0.35
N ASN A 123 -6.95 4.82 1.30
CA ASN A 123 -7.40 4.87 2.68
C ASN A 123 -6.82 6.12 3.36
N TYR A 124 -7.52 7.25 3.19
CA TYR A 124 -7.10 8.53 3.77
C TYR A 124 -7.02 8.48 5.30
N ALA A 125 -7.87 7.70 5.97
CA ALA A 125 -7.82 7.51 7.41
C ALA A 125 -6.53 6.80 7.84
N ARG A 126 -6.10 5.77 7.10
CA ARG A 126 -4.80 5.10 7.33
C ARG A 126 -3.64 6.05 7.08
N ASN A 127 -3.67 6.84 6.00
CA ASN A 127 -2.63 7.83 5.73
C ASN A 127 -2.55 8.87 6.85
N LEU A 128 -3.69 9.39 7.32
CA LEU A 128 -3.74 10.34 8.43
C LEU A 128 -3.21 9.70 9.71
N PHE A 129 -3.63 8.48 10.04
CA PHE A 129 -3.13 7.75 11.20
C PHE A 129 -1.61 7.56 11.13
N HIS A 130 -1.08 7.18 9.97
CA HIS A 130 0.35 6.98 9.75
C HIS A 130 1.15 8.28 9.95
N VAL A 131 0.71 9.38 9.34
CA VAL A 131 1.36 10.70 9.48
C VAL A 131 1.27 11.21 10.93
N SER A 132 0.11 11.11 11.57
CA SER A 132 -0.09 11.54 12.96
C SER A 132 0.78 10.75 13.93
N TRP A 133 0.91 9.43 13.72
CA TRP A 133 1.76 8.60 14.56
C TRP A 133 3.24 8.91 14.37
N ALA A 134 3.69 9.10 13.12
CA ALA A 134 5.06 9.52 12.84
C ALA A 134 5.38 10.89 13.45
N LEU A 135 4.47 11.86 13.33
CA LEU A 135 4.62 13.17 13.97
C LEU A 135 4.69 13.06 15.50
N GLY A 136 3.84 12.23 16.11
CA GLY A 136 3.88 11.98 17.55
C GLY A 136 5.22 11.38 18.00
N VAL A 137 5.74 10.39 17.26
CA VAL A 137 7.06 9.80 17.53
C VAL A 137 8.17 10.85 17.35
N LEU A 138 8.13 11.66 16.30
CA LEU A 138 9.11 12.73 16.08
C LEU A 138 9.13 13.73 17.23
N VAL A 139 7.97 14.26 17.63
CA VAL A 139 7.86 15.18 18.77
C VAL A 139 8.40 14.52 20.03
N LEU A 140 8.07 13.25 20.26
CA LEU A 140 8.54 12.52 21.43
C LEU A 140 10.07 12.45 21.46
N ILE A 141 10.71 11.95 20.39
CA ILE A 141 12.16 11.73 20.37
C ILE A 141 12.98 13.01 20.26
N GLU A 142 12.44 14.07 19.66
CA GLU A 142 13.14 15.35 19.47
C GLU A 142 12.98 16.30 20.66
N ALA A 143 11.83 16.28 21.35
CA ALA A 143 11.50 17.30 22.35
C ALA A 143 11.22 16.77 23.76
N VAL A 144 10.94 15.47 23.93
CA VAL A 144 10.40 14.96 25.20
C VAL A 144 11.30 13.93 25.85
N ILE A 145 11.85 12.97 25.09
CA ILE A 145 12.57 11.83 25.64
C ILE A 145 14.02 11.74 25.15
N THR A 146 14.91 11.41 26.09
CA THR A 146 16.34 11.20 25.84
C THR A 146 16.60 9.87 25.12
N LEU A 147 17.77 9.72 24.49
CA LEU A 147 18.15 8.48 23.79
C LEU A 147 18.07 7.22 24.69
N PRO A 148 18.52 7.22 25.96
CA PRO A 148 18.30 6.07 26.85
C PRO A 148 16.81 5.75 27.07
N GLN A 149 15.96 6.78 27.21
CA GLN A 149 14.52 6.59 27.35
C GLN A 149 13.90 6.03 26.05
N GLN A 150 14.36 6.47 24.88
CA GLN A 150 13.95 5.92 23.58
C GLN A 150 14.19 4.39 23.51
N ARG A 151 15.34 3.91 24.01
CA ARG A 151 15.65 2.48 24.09
C ARG A 151 14.69 1.72 25.00
N TRP A 152 14.37 2.27 26.18
CA TRP A 152 13.40 1.65 27.10
C TRP A 152 11.99 1.60 26.51
N PHE A 153 11.51 2.72 25.93
CA PHE A 153 10.19 2.76 25.31
C PHE A 153 10.08 1.79 24.14
N THR A 154 11.03 1.84 23.19
CA THR A 154 11.03 0.93 22.04
C THR A 154 11.17 -0.53 22.45
N GLY A 155 11.96 -0.85 23.49
CA GLY A 155 12.06 -2.19 24.05
C GLY A 155 10.75 -2.69 24.67
N ALA A 156 10.07 -1.85 25.45
CA ALA A 156 8.77 -2.19 26.02
C ALA A 156 7.70 -2.40 24.94
N PHE A 157 7.63 -1.51 23.93
CA PHE A 157 6.73 -1.67 22.79
C PHE A 157 7.05 -2.90 21.95
N MET A 158 8.33 -3.27 21.83
CA MET A 158 8.76 -4.48 21.11
C MET A 158 8.24 -5.74 21.79
N ILE A 159 8.41 -5.84 23.12
CA ILE A 159 7.89 -6.95 23.93
C ILE A 159 6.37 -7.03 23.79
N TYR A 160 5.68 -5.89 23.88
CA TYR A 160 4.24 -5.81 23.65
C TYR A 160 3.86 -6.31 22.26
N ALA A 161 4.45 -5.76 21.19
CA ALA A 161 4.08 -6.07 19.82
C ALA A 161 4.32 -7.54 19.47
N TRP A 162 5.51 -8.08 19.78
CA TRP A 162 5.82 -9.49 19.55
C TRP A 162 5.03 -10.42 20.48
N GLY A 163 4.77 -10.00 21.72
CA GLY A 163 3.86 -10.72 22.62
C GLY A 163 2.46 -10.85 22.01
N THR A 164 1.88 -9.74 21.54
CA THR A 164 0.56 -9.80 20.88
C THR A 164 0.57 -10.69 19.64
N GLU A 165 1.62 -10.68 18.84
CA GLU A 165 1.75 -11.57 17.69
C GLU A 165 1.84 -13.05 18.10
N ALA A 166 2.63 -13.38 19.13
CA ALA A 166 2.75 -14.74 19.64
C ALA A 166 1.39 -15.25 20.16
N LEU A 167 0.67 -14.41 20.92
CA LEU A 167 -0.67 -14.74 21.41
C LEU A 167 -1.69 -14.91 20.27
N ARG A 168 -1.64 -14.04 19.24
CA ARG A 168 -2.49 -14.16 18.04
C ARG A 168 -2.26 -15.48 17.30
N ARG A 169 -1.02 -15.95 17.24
CA ARG A 169 -0.67 -17.24 16.61
C ARG A 169 -1.06 -18.44 17.46
N ALA A 170 -1.01 -18.30 18.78
CA ALA A 170 -1.37 -19.37 19.71
C ALA A 170 -2.89 -19.55 19.89
N SER A 171 -3.69 -18.48 19.72
CA SER A 171 -5.13 -18.49 19.98
C SER A 171 -5.95 -17.88 18.84
N PRO A 172 -6.72 -18.69 18.08
CA PRO A 172 -7.63 -18.20 17.04
C PRO A 172 -8.66 -17.20 17.58
N THR A 173 -9.21 -17.45 18.78
CA THR A 173 -10.18 -16.56 19.43
C THR A 173 -9.59 -15.19 19.74
N PHE A 174 -8.34 -15.15 20.20
CA PHE A 174 -7.64 -13.88 20.48
C PHE A 174 -7.32 -13.13 19.18
N ASN A 175 -6.92 -13.85 18.13
CA ASN A 175 -6.70 -13.26 16.81
C ASN A 175 -7.97 -12.55 16.29
N ASP A 176 -9.13 -13.21 16.39
CA ASP A 176 -10.41 -12.65 15.96
C ASP A 176 -10.80 -11.39 16.75
N GLN A 177 -10.57 -11.37 18.07
CA GLN A 177 -10.81 -10.20 18.92
C GLN A 177 -9.92 -9.02 18.52
N VAL A 178 -8.62 -9.24 18.36
CA VAL A 178 -7.66 -8.21 17.95
C VAL A 178 -8.00 -7.70 16.55
N MET A 179 -8.28 -8.59 15.60
CA MET A 179 -8.63 -8.18 14.23
C MET A 179 -9.97 -7.44 14.14
N ARG A 180 -10.92 -7.71 15.05
CA ARG A 180 -12.15 -6.91 15.18
C ARG A 180 -11.85 -5.49 15.69
N LEU A 181 -10.99 -5.35 16.70
CA LEU A 181 -10.59 -4.04 17.24
C LEU A 181 -9.89 -3.18 16.18
N TYR A 182 -8.98 -3.78 15.41
CA TYR A 182 -8.23 -3.09 14.36
C TYR A 182 -8.89 -3.11 12.98
N GLY A 183 -10.11 -3.64 12.83
CA GLY A 183 -10.72 -3.91 11.52
C GLY A 183 -10.91 -2.69 10.60
N LYS A 184 -10.92 -1.47 11.16
CA LYS A 184 -10.94 -0.21 10.40
C LYS A 184 -9.58 0.16 9.78
N VAL A 185 -8.49 -0.42 10.26
CA VAL A 185 -7.10 -0.11 9.88
C VAL A 185 -6.39 -1.33 9.28
N ALA A 186 -6.65 -2.52 9.82
CA ALA A 186 -6.01 -3.78 9.43
C ALA A 186 -6.63 -4.39 8.17
N HIS A 187 -5.81 -4.99 7.31
CA HIS A 187 -6.29 -5.71 6.13
C HIS A 187 -6.70 -7.16 6.42
N PRO A 188 -7.65 -7.73 5.66
CA PRO A 188 -8.01 -9.15 5.76
C PRO A 188 -6.80 -10.10 5.57
N HIS A 189 -5.77 -9.68 4.84
CA HIS A 189 -4.55 -10.48 4.61
C HIS A 189 -3.53 -10.41 5.78
N GLU A 190 -3.74 -9.52 6.75
CA GLU A 190 -2.93 -9.40 7.97
C GLU A 190 -3.42 -10.35 9.07
N TRP A 191 -4.44 -11.19 8.80
CA TRP A 191 -4.97 -12.18 9.75
C TRP A 191 -3.95 -13.27 10.11
N HIS A 192 -2.99 -13.54 9.21
CA HIS A 192 -1.95 -14.56 9.40
C HIS A 192 -0.52 -14.06 9.10
N ARG A 193 -0.38 -12.79 8.69
CA ARG A 193 0.93 -12.13 8.52
C ARG A 193 1.24 -11.29 9.75
N LEU A 194 2.53 -11.08 10.00
CA LEU A 194 3.00 -10.13 11.00
C LEU A 194 2.41 -8.74 10.73
N ASN A 195 1.89 -8.11 11.78
CA ASN A 195 1.35 -6.75 11.69
C ASN A 195 2.46 -5.74 11.33
N SER A 196 2.17 -4.81 10.41
CA SER A 196 3.09 -3.73 10.03
C SER A 196 3.55 -2.89 11.23
N ALA A 197 2.71 -2.73 12.26
CA ALA A 197 3.12 -2.06 13.51
C ALA A 197 4.24 -2.80 14.25
N THR A 198 4.25 -4.14 14.23
CA THR A 198 5.32 -4.96 14.82
C THR A 198 6.63 -4.77 14.07
N TRP A 199 6.56 -4.71 12.74
CA TRP A 199 7.71 -4.39 11.89
C TRP A 199 8.26 -2.98 12.16
N TYR A 200 7.38 -1.99 12.30
CA TYR A 200 7.75 -0.61 12.60
C TYR A 200 8.47 -0.49 13.95
N VAL A 201 7.90 -1.05 15.02
CA VAL A 201 8.51 -1.03 16.35
C VAL A 201 9.86 -1.75 16.37
N THR A 202 9.99 -2.85 15.60
CA THR A 202 11.27 -3.56 15.44
C THR A 202 12.32 -2.64 14.82
N ALA A 203 11.97 -1.88 13.77
CA ALA A 203 12.90 -0.91 13.18
C ALA A 203 13.26 0.21 14.18
N LEU A 204 12.28 0.78 14.89
CA LEU A 204 12.54 1.82 15.90
C LEU A 204 13.50 1.36 17.00
N LEU A 205 13.38 0.11 17.44
CA LEU A 205 14.30 -0.47 18.41
C LEU A 205 15.73 -0.56 17.83
N ILE A 206 15.89 -1.05 16.60
CA ILE A 206 17.22 -1.11 15.96
C ILE A 206 17.81 0.30 15.86
N LEU A 207 17.02 1.28 15.43
CA LEU A 207 17.45 2.67 15.31
C LEU A 207 17.89 3.26 16.67
N SER A 208 17.13 3.04 17.75
CA SER A 208 17.46 3.60 19.08
C SER A 208 18.77 3.06 19.68
N TRP A 209 19.23 1.92 19.20
CA TRP A 209 20.49 1.30 19.62
C TRP A 209 21.68 1.58 18.69
N THR A 210 21.43 1.83 17.41
CA THR A 210 22.50 1.96 16.40
C THR A 210 22.71 3.39 15.90
N CYS A 211 21.73 4.27 16.10
CA CYS A 211 21.72 5.60 15.50
C CYS A 211 21.52 6.70 16.56
N PRO A 212 22.17 7.86 16.42
CA PRO A 212 21.85 9.02 17.25
C PRO A 212 20.42 9.51 16.95
N THR A 213 19.80 10.20 17.92
CA THR A 213 18.42 10.69 17.82
C THR A 213 18.15 11.46 16.53
N MET A 214 19.10 12.29 16.08
CA MET A 214 19.01 13.03 14.82
C MET A 214 18.82 12.12 13.59
N VAL A 215 19.60 11.04 13.46
CA VAL A 215 19.48 10.10 12.32
C VAL A 215 18.19 9.29 12.41
N SER A 216 17.83 8.86 13.62
CA SER A 216 16.56 8.17 13.90
C SER A 216 15.36 9.05 13.53
N ALA A 217 15.41 10.34 13.83
CA ALA A 217 14.35 11.30 13.49
C ALA A 217 14.21 11.49 11.98
N VAL A 218 15.31 11.62 11.24
CA VAL A 218 15.27 11.66 9.76
C VAL A 218 14.62 10.39 9.20
N ALA A 219 15.00 9.21 9.70
CA ALA A 219 14.42 7.94 9.26
C ALA A 219 12.90 7.85 9.51
N VAL A 220 12.45 8.25 10.70
CA VAL A 220 11.01 8.30 11.05
C VAL A 220 10.26 9.30 10.19
N ALA A 221 10.84 10.48 9.94
CA ALA A 221 10.21 11.50 9.10
C ALA A 221 10.09 11.06 7.63
N VAL A 222 11.14 10.44 7.08
CA VAL A 222 11.09 9.90 5.72
C VAL A 222 9.98 8.86 5.59
N LEU A 223 9.89 7.86 6.49
CA LEU A 223 8.78 6.91 6.47
C LEU A 223 7.42 7.63 6.62
N GLY A 224 7.30 8.48 7.65
CA GLY A 224 6.05 9.09 8.05
C GLY A 224 5.41 10.04 7.04
N PHE A 225 6.22 10.74 6.23
CA PHE A 225 5.74 11.74 5.28
C PHE A 225 5.92 11.33 3.83
N ALA A 226 7.06 10.71 3.47
CA ALA A 226 7.35 10.36 2.09
C ALA A 226 6.51 9.19 1.59
N ASP A 227 6.32 8.13 2.39
CA ASP A 227 5.52 6.97 1.98
C ASP A 227 4.04 7.33 1.75
N PRO A 228 3.33 8.02 2.66
CA PRO A 228 1.95 8.43 2.41
C PRO A 228 1.81 9.37 1.21
N ALA A 229 2.77 10.29 1.00
CA ALA A 229 2.76 11.19 -0.15
C ALA A 229 2.99 10.46 -1.47
N ALA A 230 3.97 9.56 -1.53
CA ALA A 230 4.25 8.69 -2.67
C ALA A 230 3.03 7.82 -3.01
N ALA A 231 2.36 7.29 -1.99
CA ALA A 231 1.16 6.50 -2.14
C ALA A 231 -0.02 7.33 -2.69
N LEU A 232 -0.19 8.59 -2.24
CA LEU A 232 -1.22 9.51 -2.74
C LEU A 232 -0.98 9.91 -4.21
N ILE A 233 0.21 10.39 -4.51
CA ILE A 233 0.57 10.87 -5.84
C ILE A 233 0.69 9.70 -6.82
N GLY A 234 1.31 8.60 -6.43
CA GLY A 234 1.46 7.40 -7.27
C GLY A 234 0.12 6.75 -7.63
N ARG A 235 -0.87 6.76 -6.72
CA ARG A 235 -2.23 6.28 -7.03
C ARG A 235 -2.99 7.24 -7.95
N ARG A 236 -2.89 8.56 -7.71
CA ARG A 236 -3.67 9.57 -8.46
C ARG A 236 -3.09 9.88 -9.84
N PHE A 237 -1.76 9.97 -9.93
CA PHE A 237 -1.05 10.49 -11.11
C PHE A 237 -0.03 9.51 -11.68
N GLY A 238 0.21 8.35 -11.05
CA GLY A 238 1.24 7.40 -11.48
C GLY A 238 0.92 6.71 -12.80
N LYS A 239 1.48 7.20 -13.89
CA LYS A 239 1.32 6.66 -15.26
C LYS A 239 2.41 5.64 -15.57
N HIS A 240 3.64 5.86 -15.09
CA HIS A 240 4.78 5.00 -15.38
C HIS A 240 4.95 3.97 -14.28
N LYS A 241 4.53 2.73 -14.53
CA LYS A 241 4.59 1.65 -13.53
C LYS A 241 6.00 1.08 -13.41
N LEU A 242 6.40 0.82 -12.17
CA LEU A 242 7.64 0.18 -11.77
C LEU A 242 7.31 -1.19 -11.12
N VAL A 243 8.25 -1.71 -10.33
CA VAL A 243 8.12 -2.99 -9.63
C VAL A 243 7.06 -2.91 -8.52
N ASN A 244 6.43 -4.04 -8.19
CA ASN A 244 5.47 -4.18 -7.09
C ASN A 244 4.24 -3.25 -7.17
N GLY A 245 3.90 -2.77 -8.37
CA GLY A 245 2.76 -1.87 -8.57
C GLY A 245 3.01 -0.42 -8.16
N ARG A 246 4.24 -0.08 -7.74
CA ARG A 246 4.68 1.30 -7.53
C ARG A 246 4.83 2.02 -8.87
N SER A 247 4.95 3.34 -8.85
CA SER A 247 5.07 4.18 -10.07
C SER A 247 6.23 5.15 -9.95
N LEU A 248 6.85 5.51 -11.07
CA LEU A 248 7.95 6.48 -11.11
C LEU A 248 7.56 7.81 -10.45
N GLU A 249 6.35 8.30 -10.72
CA GLU A 249 5.84 9.53 -10.11
C GLU A 249 5.72 9.40 -8.58
N GLY A 250 5.36 8.21 -8.10
CA GLY A 250 5.32 7.91 -6.66
C GLY A 250 6.72 7.92 -6.05
N THR A 251 7.67 7.22 -6.65
CA THR A 251 9.07 7.15 -6.18
C THR A 251 9.76 8.52 -6.23
N LEU A 252 9.52 9.33 -7.26
CA LEU A 252 10.01 10.71 -7.33
C LEU A 252 9.39 11.59 -6.24
N THR A 253 8.08 11.41 -5.99
CA THR A 253 7.40 12.09 -4.87
C THR A 253 8.00 11.67 -3.54
N PHE A 254 8.24 10.37 -3.33
CA PHE A 254 8.89 9.86 -2.13
C PHE A 254 10.23 10.56 -1.92
N THR A 255 11.10 10.52 -2.93
CA THR A 255 12.46 11.08 -2.84
C THR A 255 12.42 12.58 -2.56
N ALA A 256 11.56 13.33 -3.26
CA ALA A 256 11.41 14.77 -3.07
C ALA A 256 10.87 15.11 -1.67
N VAL A 257 9.78 14.49 -1.24
CA VAL A 257 9.17 14.74 0.08
C VAL A 257 10.12 14.31 1.19
N GLY A 258 10.73 13.13 1.09
CA GLY A 258 11.72 12.62 2.04
C GLY A 258 12.92 13.55 2.18
N THR A 259 13.45 14.05 1.06
CA THR A 259 14.55 15.02 1.07
C THR A 259 14.13 16.33 1.72
N LEU A 260 12.94 16.85 1.43
CA LEU A 260 12.45 18.12 1.99
C LEU A 260 12.23 18.03 3.51
N VAL A 261 11.57 16.96 3.99
CA VAL A 261 11.33 16.79 5.44
C VAL A 261 12.62 16.52 6.20
N GLY A 262 13.52 15.69 5.63
CA GLY A 262 14.84 15.44 6.21
C GLY A 262 15.69 16.70 6.26
N PHE A 263 15.68 17.50 5.19
CA PHE A 263 16.39 18.78 5.14
C PHE A 263 15.86 19.76 6.17
N GLY A 264 14.53 19.90 6.29
CA GLY A 264 13.90 20.78 7.29
C GLY A 264 14.28 20.40 8.71
N LEU A 265 14.31 19.11 9.04
CA LEU A 265 14.78 18.63 10.34
C LEU A 265 16.26 18.91 10.57
N LEU A 266 17.12 18.53 9.62
CA LEU A 266 18.57 18.66 9.81
C LEU A 266 19.04 20.13 9.83
N ALA A 267 18.56 20.95 8.90
CA ALA A 267 18.95 22.35 8.82
C ALA A 267 18.22 23.22 9.86
N GLY A 268 16.91 22.99 10.05
CA GLY A 268 16.07 23.84 10.90
C GLY A 268 16.09 23.46 12.37
N PHE A 269 16.06 22.16 12.68
CA PHE A 269 15.98 21.67 14.07
C PHE A 269 17.35 21.33 14.65
N HIS A 270 18.22 20.72 13.86
CA HIS A 270 19.58 20.33 14.29
C HIS A 270 20.68 21.33 13.88
N GLY A 271 20.34 22.38 13.13
CA GLY A 271 21.25 23.48 12.80
C GLY A 271 22.41 23.11 11.87
N LEU A 272 22.30 22.04 11.08
CA LEU A 272 23.35 21.64 10.15
C LEU A 272 23.51 22.67 9.02
N PRO A 273 24.75 22.87 8.52
CA PRO A 273 24.97 23.63 7.29
C PRO A 273 24.09 23.12 6.15
N TRP A 274 23.55 24.02 5.33
CA TRP A 274 22.54 23.65 4.34
C TRP A 274 23.03 22.58 3.35
N GLY A 275 24.29 22.65 2.93
CA GLY A 275 24.89 21.66 2.03
C GLY A 275 24.97 20.26 2.66
N THR A 276 25.38 20.17 3.93
CA THR A 276 25.47 18.87 4.63
C THR A 276 24.09 18.34 4.98
N ALA A 277 23.16 19.20 5.40
CA ALA A 277 21.77 18.84 5.64
C ALA A 277 21.09 18.30 4.38
N LEU A 278 21.26 18.97 3.24
CA LEU A 278 20.67 18.55 1.96
C LEU A 278 21.27 17.21 1.50
N LEU A 279 22.60 17.07 1.58
CA LEU A 279 23.29 15.83 1.23
C LEU A 279 22.80 14.65 2.09
N ALA A 280 22.76 14.82 3.41
CA ALA A 280 22.31 13.78 4.32
C ALA A 280 20.82 13.44 4.17
N ALA A 281 19.96 14.44 3.91
CA ALA A 281 18.54 14.21 3.66
C ALA A 281 18.30 13.45 2.36
N ALA A 282 19.01 13.81 1.27
CA ALA A 282 18.95 13.07 0.01
C ALA A 282 19.52 11.66 0.16
N ALA A 283 20.63 11.51 0.90
CA ALA A 283 21.24 10.23 1.22
C ALA A 283 20.32 9.34 2.04
N ALA A 284 19.43 9.88 2.88
CA ALA A 284 18.37 9.11 3.52
C ALA A 284 17.22 8.74 2.56
N ALA A 285 16.72 9.72 1.80
CA ALA A 285 15.51 9.56 0.99
C ALA A 285 15.69 8.58 -0.18
N VAL A 286 16.86 8.56 -0.84
CA VAL A 286 17.11 7.71 -2.02
C VAL A 286 17.14 6.21 -1.67
N PRO A 287 17.94 5.73 -0.70
CA PRO A 287 17.91 4.33 -0.28
C PRO A 287 16.54 3.92 0.27
N ALA A 288 15.85 4.83 0.98
CA ALA A 288 14.50 4.60 1.47
C ALA A 288 13.48 4.39 0.33
N ALA A 289 13.54 5.20 -0.73
CA ALA A 289 12.70 5.02 -1.91
C ALA A 289 13.01 3.71 -2.66
N LEU A 290 14.28 3.29 -2.69
CA LEU A 290 14.66 1.98 -3.23
C LEU A 290 14.11 0.84 -2.35
N ALA A 291 14.21 0.97 -1.02
CA ALA A 291 13.64 0.02 -0.08
C ALA A 291 12.12 -0.10 -0.26
N GLU A 292 11.40 1.03 -0.41
CA GLU A 292 9.97 1.04 -0.74
C GLU A 292 9.70 0.29 -2.06
N LEU A 293 10.49 0.54 -3.10
CA LEU A 293 10.30 -0.06 -4.42
C LEU A 293 10.48 -1.58 -4.42
N PHE A 294 11.45 -2.08 -3.65
CA PHE A 294 11.81 -3.50 -3.58
C PHE A 294 11.26 -4.23 -2.35
N SER A 295 10.52 -3.54 -1.48
CA SER A 295 9.81 -4.16 -0.36
C SER A 295 8.80 -5.18 -0.89
N GLY A 296 9.13 -6.45 -0.71
CA GLY A 296 8.35 -7.59 -1.17
C GLY A 296 7.87 -8.45 0.00
N ARG A 297 8.77 -9.31 0.49
CA ARG A 297 8.47 -10.19 1.63
C ARG A 297 8.59 -9.47 2.98
N ILE A 298 9.50 -8.50 3.07
CA ILE A 298 9.73 -7.65 4.25
C ILE A 298 8.85 -6.41 4.11
N ASP A 299 8.25 -6.01 5.22
CA ASP A 299 7.34 -4.87 5.31
C ASP A 299 8.09 -3.53 5.07
N ASP A 300 7.41 -2.58 4.44
CA ASP A 300 7.95 -1.25 4.14
C ASP A 300 8.19 -0.45 5.42
N ASN A 301 7.38 -0.65 6.46
CA ASN A 301 7.56 -0.01 7.77
C ASN A 301 8.81 -0.47 8.52
N PHE A 302 9.43 -1.57 8.09
CA PHE A 302 10.74 -2.01 8.59
C PHE A 302 11.88 -1.54 7.69
N SER A 303 11.76 -1.78 6.38
CA SER A 303 12.85 -1.58 5.44
C SER A 303 13.16 -0.11 5.14
N ILE A 304 12.13 0.74 5.03
CA ILE A 304 12.28 2.17 4.75
C ILE A 304 13.10 2.91 5.83
N PRO A 305 12.73 2.88 7.12
CA PRO A 305 13.43 3.66 8.14
C PRO A 305 14.87 3.17 8.33
N LEU A 306 15.14 1.86 8.21
CA LEU A 306 16.51 1.34 8.29
C LEU A 306 17.36 1.80 7.10
N ALA A 307 16.83 1.75 5.88
CA ALA A 307 17.54 2.23 4.71
C ALA A 307 17.80 3.75 4.78
N ALA A 308 16.83 4.52 5.26
CA ALA A 308 16.98 5.95 5.49
C ALA A 308 18.09 6.27 6.51
N ALA A 309 18.10 5.55 7.64
CA ALA A 309 19.11 5.71 8.67
C ALA A 309 20.51 5.35 8.19
N VAL A 310 20.63 4.26 7.41
CA VAL A 310 21.92 3.89 6.82
C VAL A 310 22.45 4.99 5.91
N GLY A 311 21.60 5.52 5.03
CA GLY A 311 21.95 6.60 4.14
C GLY A 311 22.38 7.89 4.86
N ALA A 312 21.58 8.37 5.80
CA ALA A 312 21.92 9.55 6.59
C ALA A 312 23.16 9.33 7.48
N GLY A 313 23.25 8.20 8.16
CA GLY A 313 24.37 7.85 9.04
C GLY A 313 25.70 7.81 8.30
N LEU A 314 25.73 7.22 7.11
CA LEU A 314 26.92 7.23 6.24
C LEU A 314 27.28 8.64 5.76
N ALA A 315 26.30 9.43 5.33
CA ALA A 315 26.54 10.79 4.85
C ALA A 315 27.06 11.73 5.95
N LEU A 316 26.63 11.51 7.19
CA LEU A 316 27.03 12.31 8.36
C LEU A 316 28.25 11.73 9.10
N GLY A 317 28.61 10.47 8.83
CA GLY A 317 29.70 9.79 9.53
C GLY A 317 29.39 9.52 11.02
N VAL A 318 28.12 9.32 11.39
CA VAL A 318 27.69 9.18 12.78
C VAL A 318 26.94 7.88 13.04
N TRP A 319 27.30 7.21 14.15
CA TRP A 319 26.70 5.98 14.67
C TRP A 319 26.80 5.98 16.20
N VAL A 320 25.98 5.18 16.86
CA VAL A 320 26.02 4.93 18.31
C VAL A 320 26.79 3.66 18.60
#